data_AF-A0A952NBS8-F1
#
_entry.id   AF-A0A952NBS8-F1
#
_cell.length_a   1.000
_cell.length_b   1.000
_cell.length_c   1.000
_cell.angle_alpha   90.00
_cell.angle_beta   90.00
_cell.angle_gamma   90.00
#
_symmetry.space_group_name_H-M   'P 1'
#
loop_
_entity.id
_entity.type
_entity.pdbx_description
1 polymer ?
#
loop_
_entity_poly.entity_id
_entity_poly.type
_entity_poly.pdbx_seq_one_letter_code
_entity_poly.pdbx_strand_id
1 'polypeptide(L)'
;MKRIRNILFILLFLGLSTFVLVEFYPYIFSRKVSGVITAVERVNPPMAIMTRPSQDVTAQMYSFAVGVRDNKTGEIVTGSTEDRQWAVAREGLCAEAEFFPYPPWKLQKWGTYFNARLLRLHECDGSAPVPSTTAPPAAEDSQTWQ
;
A
#
# COMPACT_ATOMS: atom_id res chain seq x y z
N MET A 1 -13.68 -42.62 26.50
CA MET A 1 -13.68 -42.31 25.05
C MET A 1 -14.39 -41.00 24.68
N LYS A 2 -15.64 -40.74 25.07
CA LYS A 2 -16.37 -39.49 24.71
C LYS A 2 -15.64 -38.19 25.11
N ARG A 3 -15.02 -38.13 26.30
CA ARG A 3 -14.28 -36.94 26.77
C ARG A 3 -13.02 -36.65 25.95
N ILE A 4 -12.23 -37.68 25.62
CA ILE A 4 -11.01 -37.55 24.80
C ILE A 4 -11.38 -37.07 23.39
N ARG A 5 -12.44 -37.63 22.79
CA ARG A 5 -12.93 -37.19 21.48
C ARG A 5 -13.32 -35.72 21.48
N ASN A 6 -14.03 -35.25 22.49
CA ASN A 6 -14.43 -33.84 22.58
C ASN A 6 -13.24 -32.90 22.75
N ILE A 7 -12.22 -33.29 23.53
CA ILE A 7 -10.98 -32.50 23.69
C ILE A 7 -10.24 -32.39 22.35
N LEU A 8 -10.11 -33.49 21.60
CA LEU A 8 -9.49 -33.48 20.27
C LEU A 8 -10.23 -32.55 19.30
N PHE A 9 -11.56 -32.56 19.30
CA PHE A 9 -12.34 -31.63 18.48
C PHE A 9 -12.11 -30.18 18.87
N ILE A 10 -12.09 -29.86 20.18
CA ILE A 10 -11.84 -28.50 20.64
C ILE A 10 -10.44 -28.03 20.21
N LEU A 11 -9.41 -28.87 20.38
CA LEU A 11 -8.05 -28.52 19.96
C LEU A 11 -7.95 -28.32 18.44
N LEU A 12 -8.62 -29.16 17.65
CA LEU A 12 -8.68 -29.02 16.20
C LEU A 12 -9.33 -27.70 15.80
N PHE A 13 -10.47 -27.35 16.40
CA PHE A 13 -11.17 -26.09 16.12
C PHE A 13 -10.34 -24.87 16.56
N LEU A 14 -9.69 -24.95 17.73
CA LEU A 14 -8.83 -23.88 18.23
C LEU A 14 -7.62 -23.67 17.31
N GLY A 15 -6.99 -24.76 16.87
CA GLY A 15 -5.88 -24.75 15.92
C GLY A 15 -6.29 -24.14 14.57
N LEU A 16 -7.40 -24.59 14.01
CA LEU A 16 -7.94 -24.08 12.74
C LEU A 16 -8.31 -22.59 12.85
N SER A 17 -8.97 -22.19 13.94
CA SER A 17 -9.35 -20.79 14.17
C SER A 17 -8.11 -19.90 14.29
N THR A 18 -7.07 -20.36 14.99
CA THR A 18 -5.82 -19.61 15.13
C THR A 18 -5.11 -19.50 13.78
N PHE A 19 -5.09 -20.58 13.00
CA PHE A 19 -4.51 -20.58 11.66
C PHE A 19 -5.18 -19.57 10.72
N VAL A 20 -6.52 -19.53 10.70
CA VAL A 20 -7.30 -18.57 9.89
C VAL A 20 -7.03 -17.14 10.34
N LEU A 21 -6.99 -16.88 11.65
CA LEU A 21 -6.68 -15.55 12.17
C LEU A 21 -5.27 -15.09 11.78
N VAL A 22 -4.29 -15.99 11.77
CA VAL A 22 -2.91 -15.67 11.38
C VAL A 22 -2.83 -15.35 9.89
N GLU A 23 -3.44 -16.18 9.04
CA GLU A 23 -3.37 -16.01 7.58
C GLU A 23 -4.14 -14.76 7.10
N PHE A 24 -5.33 -14.52 7.67
CA PHE A 24 -6.21 -13.43 7.24
C PHE A 24 -6.14 -12.18 8.12
N TYR A 25 -5.15 -12.10 9.03
CA TYR A 25 -4.97 -10.94 9.91
C TYR A 25 -5.02 -9.59 9.16
N PRO A 26 -4.27 -9.37 8.06
CA PRO A 26 -4.24 -8.07 7.41
C PRO A 26 -5.60 -7.66 6.86
N TYR A 27 -6.40 -8.62 6.40
CA TYR A 27 -7.73 -8.40 5.85
C TYR A 27 -8.78 -8.15 6.93
N ILE A 28 -8.69 -8.85 8.06
CA ILE A 28 -9.62 -8.68 9.19
C ILE A 28 -9.40 -7.32 9.86
N PHE A 29 -8.15 -6.89 9.96
CA PHE A 29 -7.76 -5.65 10.63
C PHE A 29 -7.44 -4.51 9.64
N SER A 30 -7.99 -4.57 8.43
CA SER A 30 -7.80 -3.50 7.45
C SER A 30 -8.40 -2.19 7.96
N ARG A 31 -7.74 -1.07 7.65
CA ARG A 31 -8.19 0.28 8.00
C ARG A 31 -8.58 1.02 6.73
N LYS A 32 -9.83 1.47 6.64
CA LYS A 32 -10.29 2.34 5.56
C LYS A 32 -10.06 3.79 5.94
N VAL A 33 -9.40 4.53 5.06
CA VAL A 33 -9.03 5.94 5.23
C VAL A 33 -9.60 6.72 4.06
N SER A 34 -10.19 7.88 4.35
CA SER A 34 -10.70 8.79 3.34
C SER A 34 -10.15 10.18 3.61
N GLY A 35 -9.44 10.74 2.62
CA GLY A 35 -8.96 12.11 2.70
C GLY A 35 -7.89 12.45 1.67
N VAL A 36 -7.11 13.48 1.96
CA VAL A 36 -6.19 14.08 0.97
C VAL A 36 -4.90 13.28 0.87
N ILE A 37 -4.49 12.99 -0.35
CA ILE A 37 -3.19 12.40 -0.65
C ILE A 37 -2.11 13.43 -0.35
N THR A 38 -1.24 13.12 0.62
CA THR A 38 -0.14 13.99 1.02
C THR A 38 1.17 13.68 0.32
N ALA A 39 1.38 12.41 -0.07
CA ALA A 39 2.59 11.97 -0.75
C ALA A 39 2.32 10.70 -1.57
N VAL A 40 2.86 10.63 -2.78
CA VAL A 40 2.91 9.41 -3.60
C VAL A 40 4.29 9.33 -4.25
N GLU A 41 5.14 8.45 -3.74
CA GLU A 41 6.50 8.28 -4.22
C GLU A 41 6.73 6.87 -4.74
N ARG A 42 7.51 6.73 -5.81
CA ARG A 42 7.97 5.42 -6.27
C ARG A 42 9.15 4.98 -5.40
N VAL A 43 9.03 3.79 -4.79
CA VAL A 43 10.06 3.25 -3.89
C VAL A 43 11.35 2.92 -4.65
N ASN A 44 11.22 2.41 -5.88
CA ASN A 44 12.35 2.16 -6.77
C ASN A 44 12.27 3.12 -7.96
N PRO A 45 13.17 4.12 -8.05
CA PRO A 45 13.27 4.93 -9.26
C PRO A 45 13.67 4.01 -10.44
N PRO A 46 13.22 4.30 -11.68
CA PRO A 46 13.59 3.54 -12.85
C PRO A 46 15.09 3.71 -13.14
N MET A 47 15.94 2.91 -12.51
CA MET A 47 17.33 2.76 -12.90
C MET A 47 17.39 1.86 -14.12
N ALA A 48 18.36 2.06 -15.02
CA ALA A 48 18.55 1.19 -16.17
C ALA A 48 18.84 -0.24 -15.69
N ILE A 49 17.84 -1.11 -15.75
CA ILE A 49 17.95 -2.51 -15.33
C ILE A 49 18.69 -3.26 -16.43
N MET A 50 19.98 -3.53 -16.24
CA MET A 50 20.69 -4.55 -17.02
C MET A 50 20.15 -5.92 -16.59
N THR A 51 19.09 -6.36 -17.26
CA THR A 51 18.35 -7.58 -16.91
C THR A 51 19.22 -8.83 -17.07
N ARG A 52 19.46 -9.55 -15.97
CA ARG A 52 19.68 -11.00 -16.04
C ARG A 52 18.32 -11.67 -16.25
N PRO A 53 18.17 -12.64 -17.15
CA PRO A 53 16.87 -13.16 -17.62
C PRO A 53 16.04 -13.96 -16.59
N SER A 54 16.37 -13.92 -15.29
CA SER A 54 15.76 -14.79 -14.26
C SER A 54 15.10 -14.06 -13.09
N GLN A 55 15.03 -12.72 -13.07
CA GLN A 55 14.33 -11.97 -12.02
C GLN A 55 13.05 -11.35 -12.56
N ASP A 56 11.96 -11.49 -11.82
CA ASP A 56 10.65 -10.91 -12.12
C ASP A 56 10.68 -9.40 -11.84
N VAL A 57 11.21 -8.65 -12.82
CA VAL A 57 11.44 -7.20 -12.75
C VAL A 57 10.12 -6.42 -12.64
N THR A 58 9.00 -7.02 -13.07
CA THR A 58 7.72 -6.34 -13.20
C THR A 58 7.18 -5.83 -11.86
N ALA A 59 7.33 -6.60 -10.77
CA ALA A 59 6.79 -6.23 -9.46
C ALA A 59 7.50 -5.00 -8.87
N GLN A 60 8.82 -4.89 -9.05
CA GLN A 60 9.61 -3.81 -8.48
C GLN A 60 9.35 -2.44 -9.14
N MET A 61 8.85 -2.43 -10.38
CA MET A 61 8.58 -1.18 -11.13
C MET A 61 7.31 -0.46 -10.67
N TYR A 62 6.43 -1.14 -9.92
CA TYR A 62 5.14 -0.60 -9.48
C TYR A 62 5.03 -0.50 -7.96
N SER A 63 6.15 -0.43 -7.26
CA SER A 63 6.16 -0.21 -5.81
C SER A 63 6.04 1.29 -5.48
N PHE A 64 5.00 1.67 -4.76
CA PHE A 64 4.74 3.04 -4.30
C PHE A 64 4.72 3.13 -2.77
N ALA A 65 5.23 4.23 -2.23
CA ALA A 65 5.00 4.67 -0.86
C ALA A 65 3.94 5.77 -0.91
N VAL A 66 2.87 5.59 -0.15
CA VAL A 66 1.70 6.48 -0.19
C VAL A 66 1.38 7.00 1.20
N GLY A 67 1.01 8.27 1.28
CA GLY A 67 0.53 8.93 2.49
C GLY A 67 -0.84 9.56 2.23
N VAL A 68 -1.82 9.24 3.08
CA VAL A 68 -3.17 9.81 3.02
C VAL A 68 -3.50 10.41 4.38
N ARG A 69 -3.84 11.71 4.40
CA ARG A 69 -4.33 12.39 5.59
C ARG A 69 -5.82 12.08 5.77
N ASP A 70 -6.17 11.39 6.84
CA ASP A 70 -7.55 11.06 7.17
C ASP A 70 -8.34 12.31 7.54
N ASN A 71 -9.46 12.55 6.86
CA ASN A 71 -10.31 13.71 7.13
C ASN A 71 -10.99 13.63 8.51
N LYS A 72 -11.16 12.43 9.08
CA LYS A 72 -11.83 12.25 10.37
C LYS A 72 -10.90 12.48 11.56
N THR A 73 -9.69 11.95 11.49
CA THR A 73 -8.73 11.96 12.60
C THR A 73 -7.63 13.01 12.44
N GLY A 74 -7.39 13.49 11.22
CA GLY A 74 -6.26 14.36 10.89
C GLY A 74 -4.90 13.63 10.83
N GLU A 75 -4.87 12.32 11.10
CA GLU A 75 -3.68 11.49 11.06
C GLU A 75 -3.25 11.23 9.61
N ILE A 76 -1.95 11.26 9.34
CA ILE A 76 -1.40 10.83 8.05
C ILE A 76 -1.09 9.34 8.14
N VAL A 77 -1.88 8.53 7.43
CA VAL A 77 -1.68 7.09 7.36
C VAL A 77 -0.78 6.79 6.16
N THR A 78 0.35 6.14 6.43
CA THR A 78 1.34 5.79 5.41
C THR A 78 1.41 4.29 5.19
N GLY A 79 1.62 3.86 3.95
CA GLY A 79 1.80 2.45 3.61
C GLY A 79 2.57 2.28 2.29
N SER A 80 3.10 1.08 2.09
CA SER A 80 3.65 0.68 0.79
C SER A 80 2.63 -0.11 -0.01
N THR A 81 2.72 -0.08 -1.33
CA THR A 81 1.83 -0.81 -2.24
C THR A 81 2.53 -1.17 -3.53
N GLU A 82 2.06 -2.22 -4.20
CA GLU A 82 2.50 -2.64 -5.54
C GLU A 82 1.38 -2.47 -6.58
N ASP A 83 0.47 -1.53 -6.32
CA ASP A 83 -0.72 -1.31 -7.14
C ASP A 83 -0.51 -0.16 -8.14
N ARG A 84 -0.67 -0.47 -9.43
CA ARG A 84 -0.55 0.46 -10.55
C ARG A 84 -1.57 1.59 -10.50
N GLN A 85 -2.68 1.43 -9.80
CA GLN A 85 -3.68 2.48 -9.64
C GLN A 85 -3.13 3.71 -8.93
N TRP A 86 -2.10 3.55 -8.08
CA TRP A 86 -1.43 4.69 -7.46
C TRP A 86 -0.55 5.49 -8.41
N ALA A 87 -0.23 4.96 -9.60
CA ALA A 87 0.56 5.69 -10.59
C ALA A 87 -0.14 6.93 -11.15
N VAL A 88 -1.48 6.98 -11.07
CA VAL A 88 -2.28 8.15 -11.50
C VAL A 88 -2.65 9.07 -10.35
N ALA A 89 -2.46 8.62 -9.10
CA ALA A 89 -2.73 9.41 -7.92
C ALA A 89 -1.70 10.56 -7.83
N ARG A 90 -2.19 11.75 -7.49
CA ARG A 90 -1.37 12.95 -7.30
C ARG A 90 -1.63 13.53 -5.93
N GLU A 91 -0.62 14.20 -5.38
CA GLU A 91 -0.77 14.97 -4.15
C GLU A 91 -1.86 16.03 -4.31
N GLY A 92 -2.64 16.24 -3.25
CA GLY A 92 -3.76 17.18 -3.24
C GLY A 92 -5.10 16.61 -3.72
N LEU A 93 -5.12 15.43 -4.36
CA LEU A 93 -6.38 14.73 -4.65
C LEU A 93 -6.92 14.01 -3.41
N CYS A 94 -8.22 13.76 -3.40
CA CYS A 94 -8.89 13.00 -2.35
C CYS A 94 -8.99 11.53 -2.76
N ALA A 95 -8.62 10.64 -1.83
CA ALA A 95 -8.65 9.21 -2.02
C ALA A 95 -9.43 8.52 -0.91
N GLU A 96 -10.19 7.50 -1.29
CA GLU A 96 -10.61 6.45 -0.38
C GLU A 96 -9.65 5.28 -0.57
N ALA A 97 -8.91 4.93 0.47
CA ALA A 97 -7.92 3.87 0.44
C ALA A 97 -8.09 2.89 1.60
N GLU A 98 -7.72 1.65 1.37
CA GLU A 98 -7.71 0.60 2.38
C GLU A 98 -6.27 0.17 2.68
N PHE A 99 -5.88 0.26 3.94
CA PHE A 99 -4.54 -0.05 4.43
C PHE A 99 -4.56 -1.37 5.20
N PHE A 100 -3.70 -2.30 4.83
CA PHE A 100 -3.61 -3.62 5.46
C PHE A 100 -2.43 -3.64 6.43
N PRO A 101 -2.64 -3.80 7.74
CA PRO A 101 -1.56 -3.75 8.70
C PRO A 101 -0.67 -4.99 8.58
N TYR A 102 0.64 -4.80 8.74
CA TYR A 102 1.49 -5.96 8.96
C TYR A 102 1.07 -6.69 10.24
N PRO A 103 1.11 -8.03 10.23
CA PRO A 103 0.74 -8.78 11.39
C PRO A 103 1.74 -8.59 12.54
N PRO A 104 1.29 -8.69 13.80
CA PRO A 104 2.10 -8.35 14.97
C PRO A 104 3.30 -9.27 15.18
N TRP A 105 3.30 -10.49 14.62
CA TRP A 105 4.46 -11.39 14.66
C TRP A 105 5.62 -10.95 13.75
N LYS A 106 5.41 -9.99 12.84
CA LYS A 106 6.49 -9.36 12.05
C LYS A 106 7.01 -8.11 12.77
N LEU A 107 7.74 -8.33 13.85
CA LEU A 107 8.21 -7.28 14.78
C LEU A 107 8.93 -6.11 14.08
N GLN A 108 9.70 -6.38 13.02
CA GLN A 108 10.42 -5.35 12.26
C GLN A 108 9.52 -4.36 11.51
N LYS A 109 8.28 -4.76 11.22
CA LYS A 109 7.31 -3.98 10.45
C LYS A 109 6.05 -3.67 11.26
N TRP A 110 6.10 -3.89 12.57
CA TRP A 110 4.97 -3.63 13.44
C TRP A 110 4.58 -2.16 13.39
N GLY A 111 3.26 -1.90 13.34
CA GLY A 111 2.73 -0.54 13.23
C GLY A 111 2.80 0.08 11.83
N THR A 112 3.26 -0.67 10.82
CA THR A 112 3.26 -0.21 9.42
C THR A 112 2.22 -0.94 8.58
N TYR A 113 1.83 -0.32 7.47
CA TYR A 113 0.86 -0.88 6.53
C TYR A 113 1.53 -1.34 5.25
N PHE A 114 1.01 -2.43 4.70
CA PHE A 114 1.37 -2.92 3.37
C PHE A 114 0.15 -2.99 2.48
N ASN A 115 0.41 -3.09 1.19
CA ASN A 115 -0.61 -3.23 0.16
C ASN A 115 -1.72 -2.16 0.25
N ALA A 116 -1.35 -0.89 0.43
CA ALA A 116 -2.34 0.19 0.41
C ALA A 116 -3.13 0.16 -0.91
N ARG A 117 -4.44 -0.06 -0.85
CA ARG A 117 -5.30 -0.24 -2.02
C ARG A 117 -6.12 1.01 -2.26
N LEU A 118 -6.05 1.55 -3.48
CA LEU A 118 -6.89 2.67 -3.89
C LEU A 118 -8.29 2.14 -4.21
N LEU A 119 -9.31 2.64 -3.50
CA LEU A 119 -10.72 2.28 -3.75
C LEU A 119 -11.38 3.30 -4.67
N ARG A 120 -11.15 4.59 -4.39
CA ARG A 120 -11.66 5.72 -5.17
C ARG A 120 -10.68 6.88 -5.16
N LEU A 121 -10.67 7.62 -6.25
CA LEU A 121 -9.90 8.85 -6.42
C LEU A 121 -10.84 9.93 -6.97
N HIS A 122 -10.84 11.12 -6.36
CA HIS A 122 -11.68 12.24 -6.75
C HIS A 122 -11.00 13.57 -6.40
N GLU A 123 -11.50 14.65 -6.99
CA GLU A 123 -11.11 16.01 -6.59
C GLU A 123 -11.67 16.28 -5.18
N CYS A 124 -10.91 16.98 -4.34
CA CYS A 124 -11.39 17.35 -3.03
C CYS A 124 -12.44 18.46 -3.14
N ASP A 125 -13.54 18.35 -2.40
CA ASP A 125 -14.56 19.40 -2.37
C ASP A 125 -13.92 20.73 -1.90
N GLY A 126 -13.85 21.71 -2.82
CA GLY A 126 -13.29 23.03 -2.55
C GLY A 126 -11.81 23.21 -2.90
N SER A 127 -11.11 22.21 -3.42
CA SER A 127 -9.81 22.44 -4.06
C SER A 127 -10.01 22.97 -5.47
N ALA A 128 -9.36 24.09 -5.82
CA ALA A 128 -9.25 24.49 -7.22
C ALA A 128 -8.62 23.33 -8.01
N PRO A 129 -9.05 23.08 -9.26
CA PRO A 129 -8.52 21.99 -10.06
C PRO A 129 -7.00 22.12 -10.10
N VAL A 130 -6.30 21.13 -9.54
CA VAL A 130 -4.84 21.11 -9.56
C VAL A 130 -4.47 21.13 -11.04
N PRO A 131 -3.78 22.18 -11.54
CA PRO A 131 -3.38 22.20 -12.92
C PRO A 131 -2.60 20.91 -13.15
N SER A 132 -3.03 20.14 -14.14
CA SER A 132 -2.36 18.91 -14.52
C SER A 132 -0.98 19.30 -15.03
N THR A 133 -0.02 19.51 -14.13
CA THR A 133 1.38 19.68 -14.45
C THR A 133 1.87 18.30 -14.85
N THR A 134 1.44 17.91 -16.04
CA THR A 134 2.15 17.00 -16.91
C THR A 134 3.15 17.89 -17.65
N ALA A 135 4.05 18.51 -16.89
CA ALA A 135 5.34 18.84 -17.45
C ALA A 135 6.13 17.54 -17.33
N PRO A 136 6.54 16.91 -18.45
CA PRO A 136 7.62 15.95 -18.40
C PRO A 136 8.75 16.58 -17.57
N PRO A 137 9.48 15.83 -16.72
CA PRO A 137 10.73 16.35 -16.20
C PRO A 137 11.48 16.86 -17.42
N ALA A 138 11.76 18.17 -17.44
CA ALA A 138 12.54 18.77 -18.50
C ALA A 138 13.77 17.87 -18.62
N ALA A 139 13.90 17.19 -19.76
CA ALA A 139 15.09 16.45 -20.07
C ALA A 139 16.20 17.48 -19.94
N GLU A 140 16.98 17.39 -18.86
CA GLU A 140 18.14 18.21 -18.66
C GLU A 140 19.08 17.80 -19.79
N ASP A 141 19.09 18.64 -20.83
CA ASP A 141 19.88 18.50 -22.05
C ASP A 141 21.32 18.22 -21.61
N SER A 142 21.67 16.94 -21.59
CA SER A 142 23.04 16.48 -21.53
C SER A 142 23.63 16.66 -22.93
N GLN A 143 23.66 17.92 -23.40
CA GLN A 143 24.38 18.34 -24.58
C GLN A 143 25.79 18.78 -24.17
N THR A 144 26.73 17.94 -24.60
CA THR A 144 28.00 18.31 -25.26
C THR A 144 29.00 19.18 -24.51
N TRP A 145 30.14 18.58 -24.16
CA TRP A 145 31.48 18.98 -24.62
C TRP A 145 32.33 17.69 -24.71
N GLN A 146 32.55 17.18 -25.93
CA GLN A 146 33.85 17.18 -26.63
C GLN A 146 34.97 16.44 -25.90
#